data_AF-A0A818DIY3-F1
#
_entry.id   AF-A0A818DIY3-F1
#
_cell.length_a   1.000
_cell.length_b   1.000
_cell.length_c   1.000
_cell.angle_alpha   90.00
_cell.angle_beta   90.00
_cell.angle_gamma   90.00
#
_symmetry.space_group_name_H-M   'P 1'
#
loop_
_entity.id
_entity.type
_entity.pdbx_description
1 polymer ?
#
loop_
_entity_poly.entity_id
_entity_poly.type
_entity_poly.pdbx_seq_one_letter_code
_entity_poly.pdbx_strand_id
1 'polypeptide(L)'
;MRDNRCISIVGCGSMGFALAHRLLLSGFTVVMGSRYPDKRKETEFEIVSIDECIRRSTIIFIAIHPEHYIDSLVSHLERDPSLLNEKILVDLSNQTRKKLNLNEPSNADQSVRYGFSSSSTSTGT
;
A
#
# COMPACT_ATOMS: atom_id res chain seq x y z
N MET A 1 21.10 16.99 1.51
CA MET A 1 20.58 15.83 2.27
C MET A 1 19.85 14.93 1.28
N ARG A 2 20.25 13.65 1.14
CA ARG A 2 19.53 12.69 0.27
C ARG A 2 18.38 12.12 1.08
N ASP A 3 17.27 12.85 1.17
CA ASP A 3 16.15 12.40 1.98
C ASP A 3 15.43 11.24 1.28
N ASN A 4 15.49 10.08 1.94
CA ASN A 4 14.82 8.81 1.71
C ASN A 4 13.88 8.70 0.49
N ARG A 5 14.42 8.27 -0.67
CA ARG A 5 13.61 7.74 -1.80
C ARG A 5 13.19 6.27 -1.56
N CYS A 6 12.77 5.95 -0.33
CA CYS A 6 12.26 4.62 0.01
C CYS A 6 10.75 4.56 -0.29
N ILE A 7 10.33 3.57 -1.07
CA ILE A 7 8.95 3.32 -1.44
C ILE A 7 8.53 1.96 -0.88
N SER A 8 7.38 1.93 -0.24
CA SER A 8 6.80 0.69 0.27
C SER A 8 5.75 0.15 -0.70
N ILE A 9 5.76 -1.16 -0.91
CA ILE A 9 4.76 -1.85 -1.73
C ILE A 9 4.14 -2.96 -0.90
N VAL A 10 2.84 -2.88 -0.61
CA VAL A 10 2.10 -3.97 0.01
C VAL A 10 1.62 -4.91 -1.08
N GLY A 11 2.09 -6.16 -1.05
CA GLY A 11 1.76 -7.19 -2.03
C GLY A 11 2.96 -7.64 -2.88
N CYS A 12 3.25 -8.94 -2.85
CA CYS A 12 4.33 -9.58 -3.60
C CYS A 12 3.80 -10.42 -4.78
N GLY A 13 2.77 -9.92 -5.47
CA GLY A 13 2.26 -10.50 -6.72
C GLY A 13 3.05 -10.02 -7.94
N SER A 14 2.61 -10.40 -9.14
CA SER A 14 3.22 -9.96 -10.41
C SER A 14 3.27 -8.44 -10.55
N MET A 15 2.17 -7.75 -10.22
CA MET A 15 2.11 -6.28 -10.24
C MET A 15 3.08 -5.65 -9.24
N GLY A 16 3.13 -6.19 -8.01
CA GLY A 16 4.03 -5.71 -6.97
C GLY A 16 5.50 -5.81 -7.37
N PHE A 17 5.94 -6.97 -7.88
CA PHE A 17 7.31 -7.15 -8.35
C PHE A 17 7.63 -6.31 -9.58
N ALA A 18 6.74 -6.26 -10.58
CA ALA A 18 6.96 -5.45 -11.78
C ALA A 18 7.14 -3.96 -11.43
N LEU A 19 6.34 -3.44 -10.50
CA LEU A 19 6.48 -2.09 -9.98
C LEU A 19 7.77 -1.91 -9.17
N ALA A 20 8.10 -2.86 -8.28
CA ALA A 20 9.32 -2.82 -7.48
C ALA A 20 10.58 -2.73 -8.35
N HIS A 21 10.68 -3.55 -9.40
CA HIS A 21 11.77 -3.48 -10.37
C HIS A 21 11.81 -2.13 -11.09
N ARG A 22 10.67 -1.61 -11.54
CA ARG A 22 10.63 -0.32 -12.23
C ARG A 22 11.11 0.82 -11.34
N LEU A 23 10.70 0.81 -10.08
CA LEU A 23 11.13 1.79 -9.09
C LEU A 23 12.62 1.67 -8.78
N LEU A 24 13.13 0.44 -8.60
CA LEU A 24 14.55 0.18 -8.39
C LEU A 24 15.40 0.72 -9.54
N LEU A 25 15.03 0.41 -10.79
CA LEU A 25 15.70 0.92 -11.99
C LEU A 25 15.59 2.44 -12.14
N SER A 26 14.59 3.06 -11.53
CA SER A 26 14.42 4.51 -11.48
C SER A 26 15.21 5.17 -10.33
N GLY A 27 15.97 4.38 -9.57
CA GLY A 27 16.83 4.83 -8.48
C GLY A 27 16.15 4.97 -7.12
N PHE A 28 14.97 4.39 -6.94
CA PHE A 28 14.30 4.30 -5.63
C PHE A 28 14.77 3.06 -4.87
N THR A 29 14.77 3.14 -3.55
CA THR A 29 14.86 1.95 -2.69
C THR A 29 13.45 1.42 -2.48
N VAL A 30 13.27 0.10 -2.52
CA VAL A 30 11.95 -0.53 -2.39
C VAL A 30 11.97 -1.54 -1.26
N VAL A 31 10.96 -1.47 -0.39
CA VAL A 31 10.64 -2.49 0.60
C VAL A 31 9.25 -3.05 0.31
N MET A 32 9.09 -4.37 0.42
CA MET A 32 7.82 -5.03 0.11
C MET A 32 7.20 -5.66 1.35
N GLY A 33 5.88 -5.48 1.51
CA GLY A 33 5.09 -6.03 2.60
C GLY A 33 4.36 -7.29 2.18
N SER A 34 4.48 -8.36 2.97
CA SER A 34 3.81 -9.64 2.74
C SER A 34 3.13 -10.15 4.02
N ARG A 35 2.02 -10.87 3.86
CA ARG A 35 1.41 -11.66 4.94
C ARG A 35 2.33 -12.80 5.42
N TYR A 36 3.23 -13.26 4.54
CA TYR A 36 4.16 -14.35 4.80
C TYR A 36 5.56 -13.95 4.31
N PRO A 37 6.29 -13.07 5.03
CA PRO A 37 7.62 -12.61 4.60
C PRO A 37 8.62 -13.77 4.51
N ASP A 38 8.55 -14.74 5.45
CA ASP A 38 9.45 -15.89 5.46
C ASP A 38 9.31 -16.84 4.27
N LYS A 39 8.17 -16.81 3.57
CA LYS A 39 7.93 -17.68 2.41
C LYS A 39 8.55 -17.12 1.12
N ARG A 40 9.21 -15.96 1.18
CA ARG A 40 9.72 -15.24 0.00
C ARG A 40 11.18 -14.80 0.15
N LYS A 41 12.02 -15.62 0.79
CA LYS A 41 13.43 -15.28 1.10
C LYS A 41 14.37 -15.23 -0.12
N GLU A 42 13.93 -15.70 -1.29
CA GLU A 42 14.75 -15.79 -2.51
C GLU A 42 14.57 -14.61 -3.47
N THR A 43 14.13 -13.45 -2.98
CA THR A 43 13.90 -12.26 -3.82
C THR A 43 15.00 -11.24 -3.64
N GLU A 44 15.30 -10.47 -4.69
CA GLU A 44 16.25 -9.35 -4.63
C GLU A 44 15.75 -8.14 -3.81
N PHE A 45 14.48 -8.16 -3.41
CA PHE A 45 13.85 -7.12 -2.59
C PHE A 45 13.80 -7.54 -1.11
N GLU A 46 13.93 -6.55 -0.23
CA GLU A 46 13.65 -6.74 1.20
C GLU A 46 12.14 -6.97 1.38
N ILE A 47 11.77 -8.15 1.90
CA ILE A 47 10.38 -8.51 2.19
C ILE A 47 10.19 -8.60 3.70
N VAL A 48 9.28 -7.77 4.23
CA VAL A 48 8.97 -7.64 5.65
C VAL A 48 7.48 -7.85 5.92
N SER A 49 7.08 -7.81 7.21
CA SER A 49 5.67 -7.78 7.58
C SER A 49 4.99 -6.52 7.06
N ILE A 50 3.66 -6.56 6.92
CA ILE A 50 2.91 -5.42 6.38
C ILE A 50 3.03 -4.18 7.30
N ASP A 51 2.97 -4.32 8.62
CA ASP A 51 3.17 -3.19 9.54
C ASP A 51 4.55 -2.55 9.38
N GLU A 52 5.59 -3.37 9.29
CA GLU A 52 6.96 -2.89 9.14
C GLU A 52 7.12 -2.15 7.81
N CYS A 53 6.55 -2.71 6.74
CA CYS A 53 6.50 -2.06 5.42
C CYS A 53 5.85 -0.67 5.51
N ILE A 54 4.67 -0.56 6.13
CA ILE A 54 3.94 0.71 6.27
C ILE A 54 4.76 1.75 7.05
N ARG A 55 5.54 1.33 8.06
CA ARG A 55 6.38 2.25 8.85
C ARG A 55 7.60 2.79 8.10
N ARG A 56 8.10 2.08 7.09
CA ARG A 56 9.38 2.38 6.42
C ARG A 56 9.33 3.56 5.44
N SER A 57 8.16 3.94 4.93
CA SER A 57 8.03 5.04 3.97
C SER A 57 6.78 5.88 4.18
N THR A 58 6.76 7.05 3.54
CA THR A 58 5.60 7.94 3.45
C THR A 58 4.71 7.58 2.25
N ILE A 59 5.28 7.11 1.15
CA ILE A 59 4.54 6.66 -0.03
C ILE A 59 4.41 5.13 0.00
N ILE A 60 3.17 4.65 -0.04
CA ILE A 60 2.83 3.23 0.03
C ILE A 60 1.94 2.86 -1.15
N PHE A 61 2.39 1.93 -1.99
CA PHE A 61 1.57 1.33 -3.04
C PHE A 61 0.85 0.09 -2.53
N ILE A 62 -0.46 0.01 -2.76
CA ILE A 62 -1.29 -1.14 -2.41
C ILE A 62 -1.50 -1.99 -3.68
N ALA A 63 -0.68 -3.02 -3.83
CA ALA A 63 -0.66 -3.95 -4.95
C ALA A 63 -1.24 -5.33 -4.58
N ILE A 64 -2.34 -5.31 -3.82
CA ILE A 64 -3.12 -6.51 -3.47
C ILE A 64 -4.52 -6.41 -4.08
N HIS A 65 -5.16 -7.55 -4.30
CA HIS A 65 -6.54 -7.57 -4.78
C HIS A 65 -7.52 -7.10 -3.69
N PRO A 66 -8.66 -6.45 -4.05
CA PRO A 66 -9.62 -5.90 -3.09
C PRO A 66 -10.15 -6.92 -2.07
N GLU A 67 -10.35 -8.18 -2.49
CA GLU A 67 -10.80 -9.27 -1.63
C GLU A 67 -9.84 -9.60 -0.47
N HIS A 68 -8.60 -9.10 -0.51
CA HIS A 68 -7.60 -9.34 0.52
C HIS A 68 -7.33 -8.10 1.38
N TYR A 69 -8.07 -7.01 1.18
CA TYR A 69 -7.87 -5.77 1.93
C TYR A 69 -8.10 -5.95 3.42
N ILE A 70 -9.16 -6.66 3.80
CA ILE A 70 -9.52 -6.90 5.20
C ILE A 70 -8.41 -7.68 5.90
N ASP A 71 -8.04 -8.83 5.34
CA ASP A 71 -7.08 -9.75 5.95
C ASP A 71 -5.62 -9.28 5.90
N SER A 72 -5.30 -8.28 5.07
CA SER A 72 -3.91 -7.86 4.83
C SER A 72 -3.62 -6.42 5.22
N LEU A 73 -4.61 -5.53 5.23
CA LEU A 73 -4.38 -4.10 5.40
C LEU A 73 -5.28 -3.51 6.50
N VAL A 74 -6.60 -3.73 6.43
CA VAL A 74 -7.55 -3.18 7.41
C VAL A 74 -7.27 -3.68 8.83
N SER A 75 -6.99 -4.97 9.00
CA SER A 75 -6.70 -5.56 10.32
C SER A 75 -5.48 -4.96 11.03
N HIS A 76 -4.51 -4.44 10.27
CA HIS A 76 -3.34 -3.73 10.81
C HIS A 76 -3.69 -2.30 11.21
N LEU A 77 -4.54 -1.65 10.41
CA LEU A 77 -4.96 -0.27 10.62
C LEU A 77 -5.99 -0.10 11.72
N GLU A 78 -6.87 -1.07 11.91
CA GLU A 78 -7.78 -1.09 13.06
C GLU A 78 -7.01 -1.18 14.39
N ARG A 79 -5.87 -1.86 14.39
CA ARG A 79 -5.01 -2.01 15.57
C ARG A 79 -4.22 -0.73 15.87
N ASP A 80 -3.72 -0.07 14.83
CA ASP A 80 -2.96 1.16 14.95
C ASP A 80 -3.28 2.12 13.79
N PRO A 81 -4.36 2.92 13.92
CA PRO A 81 -4.76 3.87 12.88
C PRO A 81 -3.68 4.95 12.61
N SER A 82 -2.81 5.20 13.60
CA SER A 82 -1.74 6.19 13.48
C SER A 82 -0.68 5.81 12.44
N LEU A 83 -0.65 4.53 12.03
CA LEU A 83 0.19 4.04 10.95
C LEU A 83 -0.01 4.78 9.63
N LEU A 84 -1.12 5.48 9.42
CA LEU A 84 -1.39 6.23 8.19
C LEU A 84 -1.20 7.73 8.30
N ASN A 85 -0.86 8.24 9.49
CA ASN A 85 -0.66 9.66 9.69
C ASN A 85 0.46 10.15 8.76
N GLU A 86 0.15 11.18 7.97
CA GLU A 86 1.09 11.84 7.04
C GLU A 86 1.60 10.91 5.92
N LYS A 87 0.85 9.85 5.58
CA LYS A 87 1.20 8.93 4.50
C LYS A 87 0.36 9.14 3.25
N ILE A 88 0.96 8.85 2.11
CA ILE A 88 0.32 8.81 0.80
C ILE A 88 0.09 7.35 0.43
N LEU A 89 -1.17 6.98 0.26
CA LEU A 89 -1.55 5.66 -0.23
C LEU A 89 -1.93 5.72 -1.69
N VAL A 90 -1.35 4.81 -2.46
CA VAL A 90 -1.62 4.66 -3.89
C VAL A 90 -2.26 3.29 -4.11
N ASP A 91 -3.57 3.29 -4.31
CA ASP A 91 -4.33 2.08 -4.64
C ASP A 91 -4.10 1.71 -6.11
N LEU A 92 -3.58 0.50 -6.35
CA LEU A 92 -3.36 -0.08 -7.68
C LEU A 92 -4.32 -1.22 -8.00
N SER A 93 -5.26 -1.50 -7.10
CA SER A 93 -6.19 -2.60 -7.24
C SER A 93 -7.24 -2.28 -8.30
N ASN A 94 -7.48 -3.24 -9.19
CA ASN A 94 -8.59 -3.17 -10.13
C ASN A 94 -9.76 -4.00 -9.64
N GLN A 95 -10.98 -3.60 -10.02
CA GLN A 95 -12.16 -4.41 -9.79
C GLN A 95 -12.13 -5.62 -10.73
N THR A 96 -12.19 -6.81 -10.14
CA THR A 96 -12.21 -8.07 -10.91
C THR A 96 -13.57 -8.30 -11.58
N ARG A 97 -14.62 -7.58 -11.14
CA ARG A 97 -15.95 -7.59 -11.78
C ARG A 97 -16.23 -6.27 -12.49
N LYS A 98 -16.94 -6.35 -13.62
CA LYS A 98 -17.59 -5.17 -14.20
C LYS A 98 -18.60 -4.62 -13.19
N LYS A 99 -18.50 -3.32 -12.89
CA LYS A 99 -19.55 -2.61 -12.17
C LYS A 99 -20.86 -2.82 -12.91
N LEU A 100 -21.83 -3.41 -12.23
CA LEU A 100 -23.18 -3.58 -12.78
C LEU A 100 -23.95 -2.24 -12.71
N ASN A 101 -23.54 -1.37 -11.79
CA ASN A 101 -24.07 -0.03 -11.62
C ASN A 101 -22.94 1.02 -11.55
N LEU A 102 -23.08 2.11 -12.33
CA LEU A 102 -22.11 3.22 -12.34
C LEU A 102 -21.99 3.93 -10.99
N ASN A 103 -22.99 3.79 -10.11
CA ASN A 103 -23.01 4.41 -8.78
C ASN A 103 -22.28 3.58 -7.70
N GLU A 104 -21.71 2.42 -8.05
CA GLU A 104 -20.89 1.65 -7.12
C GLU A 104 -19.56 2.38 -6.82
N PRO A 105 -19.13 2.47 -5.55
CA PRO A 105 -17.88 3.15 -5.19
C PRO A 105 -16.67 2.46 -5.83
N SER A 106 -15.66 3.24 -6.22
CA SER A 106 -14.38 2.70 -6.69
C SER A 106 -13.59 2.04 -5.54
N ASN A 107 -12.51 1.34 -5.86
CA ASN A 107 -11.63 0.76 -4.83
C ASN A 107 -10.96 1.86 -3.99
N ALA A 108 -10.61 3.00 -4.60
CA ALA A 108 -10.07 4.15 -3.90
C ALA A 108 -11.09 4.75 -2.92
N ASP A 109 -12.37 4.87 -3.32
CA ASP A 109 -13.42 5.36 -2.43
C ASP A 109 -13.66 4.40 -1.25
N GLN A 110 -13.65 3.10 -1.51
CA GLN A 110 -13.79 2.09 -0.47
C GLN A 110 -12.62 2.12 0.50
N SER A 111 -11.39 2.28 -0.01
CA SER A 111 -10.20 2.49 0.82
C SER A 111 -10.42 3.68 1.76
N VAL A 112 -10.81 4.86 1.29
CA VAL A 112 -11.10 6.01 2.18
C VAL A 112 -12.12 5.64 3.26
N ARG A 113 -13.17 4.90 2.91
CA ARG A 113 -14.23 4.47 3.82
C ARG A 113 -13.78 3.48 4.89
N TYR A 114 -12.75 2.68 4.62
CA TYR A 114 -12.11 1.79 5.61
C TYR A 114 -11.20 2.53 6.60
N GLY A 115 -11.27 3.87 6.66
CA GLY A 115 -10.51 4.69 7.62
C GLY A 115 -9.25 5.34 7.04
N PHE A 116 -9.05 5.26 5.72
CA PHE A 116 -7.93 5.89 5.03
C PHE A 116 -8.27 7.34 4.64
N SER A 117 -8.68 8.15 5.61
CA SER A 117 -9.06 9.54 5.34
C SER A 117 -7.84 10.33 4.87
N SER A 118 -7.93 10.98 3.71
CA SER A 118 -7.01 12.04 3.34
C SER A 118 -7.14 13.16 4.35
N SER A 119 -6.09 13.44 5.11
CA SER A 119 -6.03 14.62 5.97
C SER A 119 -6.04 15.86 5.08
N SER A 120 -7.23 16.41 4.82
CA SER A 120 -7.37 17.79 4.39
C SER A 120 -7.02 18.67 5.59
N THR A 121 -5.78 19.16 5.62
CA THR A 121 -5.38 20.22 6.55
C THR A 121 -6.23 21.45 6.25
N SER A 122 -7.27 21.67 7.05
CA SER A 122 -7.95 22.96 7.12
C SER A 122 -7.07 23.90 7.93
N THR A 123 -6.25 24.67 7.25
CA THR A 123 -5.67 25.90 7.82
C THR A 123 -6.82 26.90 8.00
N GLY A 124 -7.44 26.90 9.17
CA GLY A 124 -8.28 28.00 9.63
C GLY A 124 -7.40 29.15 10.08
N THR A 125 -7.53 30.28 9.38
CA THR A 125 -7.03 31.62 9.73
C THR A 125 -7.67 32.17 10.99
#